data_AF-A0A7X8Z3D8-F1
#
_entry.id   AF-A0A7X8Z3D8-F1
#
_cell.length_a   1.000
_cell.length_b   1.000
_cell.length_c   1.000
_cell.angle_alpha   90.00
_cell.angle_beta   90.00
_cell.angle_gamma   90.00
#
_symmetry.space_group_name_H-M   'P 1'
#
loop_
_entity.id
_entity.type
_entity.pdbx_description
1 polymer ?
#
loop_
_entity_poly.entity_id
_entity_poly.type
_entity_poly.pdbx_seq_one_letter_code
_entity_poly.pdbx_strand_id
1 'polypeptide(L)'
;MTGEYTGEERRQTDRRQPVDRRSGLERRRGPGRRRSDLRREAEEGEMTDDLLEFVLAIDEYKRVNSRPFPTWSEVFEVIRYLGYRKVADQGEHIDRPADMPSDVT
;
A
#
# COMPACT_ATOMS: atom_id res chain seq x y z
N MET A 1 30.08 -49.81 37.54
CA MET A 1 28.66 -49.94 37.14
C MET A 1 28.15 -48.57 36.73
N THR A 2 28.14 -48.28 35.44
CA THR A 2 27.45 -47.12 34.86
C THR A 2 26.90 -47.58 33.51
N GLY A 3 25.58 -47.81 33.47
CA GLY A 3 24.87 -48.20 32.25
C GLY A 3 24.73 -47.01 31.31
N GLU A 4 25.13 -47.20 30.06
CA GLU A 4 24.90 -46.25 28.99
C GLU A 4 23.45 -46.35 28.49
N TYR A 5 22.78 -45.21 28.42
CA TYR A 5 21.39 -45.07 27.97
C TYR A 5 21.34 -45.01 26.44
N THR A 6 20.51 -45.86 25.83
CA THR A 6 20.21 -45.86 24.39
C THR A 6 19.02 -44.94 24.11
N GLY A 7 19.20 -43.91 23.30
CA GLY A 7 18.14 -43.01 22.87
C GLY A 7 18.23 -42.73 21.38
N GLU A 8 17.14 -43.01 20.65
CA GLU A 8 17.05 -42.90 19.19
C GLU A 8 17.29 -41.46 18.70
N GLU A 9 18.24 -41.31 17.79
CA GLU A 9 18.61 -40.06 17.12
C GLU A 9 17.47 -39.61 16.20
N ARG A 10 16.65 -38.65 16.66
CA ARG A 10 15.63 -38.00 15.83
C ARG A 10 16.28 -37.05 14.83
N ARG A 11 16.96 -37.57 13.81
CA ARG A 11 17.32 -36.80 12.60
C ARG A 11 16.04 -36.53 11.80
N GLN A 12 15.47 -35.38 12.13
CA GLN A 12 14.28 -34.80 11.56
C GLN A 12 14.42 -34.67 10.04
N THR A 13 13.48 -35.32 9.37
CA THR A 13 13.27 -35.42 7.93
C THR A 13 13.37 -34.08 7.20
N ASP A 14 14.48 -33.85 6.48
CA ASP A 14 14.58 -32.77 5.50
C ASP A 14 13.92 -33.22 4.18
N ARG A 15 12.62 -32.92 4.04
CA ARG A 15 11.89 -33.02 2.77
C ARG A 15 11.47 -31.63 2.32
N ARG A 16 12.45 -30.78 1.99
CA ARG A 16 12.19 -29.57 1.19
C ARG A 16 12.13 -29.94 -0.30
N GLN A 17 10.96 -30.37 -0.74
CA GLN A 17 10.61 -30.46 -2.16
C GLN A 17 10.63 -29.04 -2.77
N PRO A 18 11.40 -28.77 -3.84
CA PRO A 18 11.33 -27.50 -4.54
C PRO A 18 10.07 -27.45 -5.40
N VAL A 19 9.02 -26.79 -4.90
CA VAL A 19 7.87 -26.44 -5.74
C VAL A 19 8.28 -25.34 -6.73
N ASP A 20 8.25 -25.67 -8.02
CA ASP A 20 8.46 -24.71 -9.10
C ASP A 20 7.31 -23.68 -9.10
N ARG A 21 7.61 -22.44 -8.70
CA ARG A 21 6.63 -21.35 -8.57
C ARG A 21 6.32 -20.65 -9.89
N ARG A 22 6.82 -21.14 -11.04
CA ARG A 22 6.73 -20.44 -12.33
C ARG A 22 5.42 -20.67 -13.09
N SER A 23 4.55 -21.59 -12.67
CA SER A 23 3.30 -21.91 -13.38
C SER A 23 2.04 -21.32 -12.72
N GLY A 24 2.09 -20.05 -12.29
CA GLY A 24 1.01 -19.40 -11.55
C GLY A 24 0.56 -18.04 -12.08
N LEU A 25 0.90 -17.68 -13.31
CA LEU A 25 0.53 -16.39 -13.91
C LEU A 25 -0.90 -16.35 -14.45
N GLU A 26 -1.60 -17.50 -14.47
CA GLU A 26 -3.02 -17.58 -14.81
C GLU A 26 -3.92 -17.43 -13.57
N ARG A 27 -3.48 -16.64 -12.58
CA ARG A 27 -4.43 -16.11 -11.60
C ARG A 27 -5.20 -15.03 -12.34
N ARG A 28 -6.39 -15.40 -12.81
CA ARG A 28 -7.53 -14.50 -13.03
C ARG A 28 -7.30 -13.20 -12.27
N ARG A 29 -6.80 -12.18 -12.95
CA ARG A 29 -6.97 -10.80 -12.49
C ARG A 29 -8.47 -10.60 -12.58
N GLY A 30 -9.17 -10.93 -11.48
CA GLY A 30 -10.55 -10.50 -11.27
C GLY A 30 -10.60 -8.99 -11.53
N PRO A 31 -11.75 -8.46 -11.97
CA PRO A 31 -11.88 -7.12 -12.54
C PRO A 31 -10.99 -6.16 -11.77
N GLY A 32 -9.84 -5.83 -12.37
CA GLY A 32 -8.79 -5.12 -11.66
C GLY A 32 -9.44 -3.86 -11.14
N ARG A 33 -9.51 -3.72 -9.82
CA ARG A 33 -10.11 -2.55 -9.17
C ARG A 33 -9.53 -1.34 -9.89
N ARG A 34 -10.40 -0.64 -10.64
CA ARG A 34 -9.94 0.44 -11.51
C ARG A 34 -9.19 1.40 -10.61
N ARG A 35 -7.93 1.71 -10.96
CA ARG A 35 -7.13 2.71 -10.24
C ARG A 35 -7.99 3.97 -10.08
N SER A 36 -7.96 4.61 -8.92
CA SER A 36 -8.64 5.90 -8.75
C SER A 36 -8.20 6.86 -9.86
N ASP A 37 -9.10 7.73 -10.31
CA ASP A 37 -8.83 8.59 -11.46
C ASP A 37 -7.61 9.49 -11.21
N LEU A 38 -7.47 10.03 -9.98
CA LEU A 38 -6.26 10.75 -9.53
C LEU A 38 -4.95 9.97 -9.70
N ARG A 39 -4.97 8.66 -9.41
CA ARG A 39 -3.78 7.82 -9.56
C ARG A 39 -3.48 7.53 -11.03
N ARG A 40 -4.52 7.40 -11.85
CA ARG A 40 -4.39 7.17 -13.29
C ARG A 40 -3.82 8.40 -13.98
N GLU A 41 -4.37 9.58 -13.68
CA GLU A 41 -3.93 10.88 -14.18
C GLU A 41 -2.45 11.14 -13.87
N ALA A 42 -2.04 10.89 -12.62
CA ALA A 42 -0.64 11.01 -12.21
C ALA A 42 0.33 10.05 -12.95
N GLU A 43 -0.14 8.83 -13.27
CA GLU A 43 0.64 7.82 -14.01
C GLU A 43 0.66 8.08 -15.52
N GLU A 44 -0.35 8.76 -16.07
CA GLU A 44 -0.51 9.10 -17.50
C GLU A 44 0.12 10.46 -17.87
N GLY A 45 0.69 11.19 -16.89
CA GLY A 45 1.39 12.46 -17.12
C GLY A 45 0.48 13.69 -17.12
N GLU A 46 -0.82 13.49 -16.94
CA GLU A 46 -1.80 14.53 -16.67
C GLU A 46 -1.75 14.86 -15.17
N MET A 47 -0.67 15.49 -14.72
CA MET A 47 -0.66 16.04 -13.36
C MET A 47 -1.55 17.28 -13.36
N THR A 48 -2.68 17.21 -12.66
CA THR A 48 -3.40 18.42 -12.27
C THR A 48 -2.41 19.36 -11.56
N ASP A 49 -2.47 20.66 -11.85
CA ASP A 49 -1.51 21.66 -11.32
C ASP A 49 -1.35 21.53 -9.78
N ASP A 50 -2.45 21.27 -9.08
CA ASP A 50 -2.53 21.03 -7.64
C ASP A 50 -1.65 19.84 -7.17
N LEU A 51 -1.64 18.73 -7.92
CA LEU A 51 -0.85 17.55 -7.59
C LEU A 51 0.65 17.83 -7.78
N LEU A 52 1.01 18.54 -8.84
CA LEU A 52 2.40 18.94 -9.09
C LEU A 52 2.91 19.86 -7.98
N GLU A 53 2.13 20.88 -7.60
CA GLU A 53 2.44 21.79 -6.51
C GLU A 53 2.65 21.04 -5.19
N PHE A 54 1.77 20.09 -4.87
CA PHE A 54 1.90 19.25 -3.68
C PHE A 54 3.19 18.42 -3.68
N VAL A 55 3.53 17.81 -4.82
CA VAL A 55 4.76 17.00 -4.95
C VAL A 55 6.01 17.86 -4.76
N LEU A 56 6.05 19.05 -5.36
CA LEU A 56 7.17 19.98 -5.22
C LEU A 56 7.34 20.47 -3.77
N ALA A 57 6.24 20.79 -3.08
CA ALA A 57 6.29 21.20 -1.69
C ALA A 57 6.79 20.08 -0.75
N ILE A 58 6.41 18.83 -1.03
CA ILE A 58 6.91 17.66 -0.29
C ILE A 58 8.41 17.45 -0.55
N ASP A 59 8.88 17.63 -1.79
CA ASP A 59 10.30 17.53 -2.12
C ASP A 59 11.13 18.61 -1.40
N GLU A 60 10.64 19.86 -1.40
CA GLU A 60 11.25 20.96 -0.66
C GLU A 60 11.32 20.65 0.84
N TYR A 61 10.22 20.16 1.42
CA TYR A 61 10.17 19.75 2.82
C TYR A 61 11.25 18.71 3.14
N LYS A 62 11.40 17.67 2.30
CA LYS A 62 12.42 16.63 2.50
C LYS A 62 13.83 17.20 2.47
N ARG A 63 14.11 18.10 1.51
CA ARG A 63 15.42 18.72 1.32
C ARG A 63 15.80 19.62 2.50
N VAL A 64 14.87 20.47 2.97
CA VAL A 64 15.11 21.42 4.07
C VAL A 64 15.31 20.68 5.39
N ASN A 65 14.49 19.66 5.65
CA ASN A 65 14.52 18.94 6.93
C ASN A 65 15.49 17.75 6.94
N SER A 66 16.14 17.43 5.81
CA SER A 66 16.99 16.24 5.64
C SER A 66 16.27 14.94 6.06
N ARG A 67 14.94 14.91 5.86
CA ARG A 67 14.08 13.78 6.20
C ARG A 67 13.53 13.17 4.91
N PRO A 68 14.02 12.00 4.45
CA PRO A 68 13.55 11.40 3.20
C PRO A 68 12.08 10.95 3.28
N PHE A 69 11.60 10.60 4.48
CA PHE A 69 10.24 10.15 4.74
C PHE A 69 9.59 11.03 5.82
N PRO A 70 8.76 12.01 5.41
CA PRO A 70 7.97 12.78 6.36
C PRO A 70 6.92 11.87 7.02
N THR A 71 6.59 12.19 8.27
CA THR A 71 5.47 11.63 9.02
C THR A 71 4.15 12.20 8.51
N TRP A 72 3.03 11.54 8.79
CA TRP A 72 1.71 12.04 8.39
C TRP A 72 1.36 13.40 9.00
N SER A 73 1.88 13.71 10.19
CA SER A 73 1.73 15.04 10.80
C SER A 73 2.48 16.11 10.00
N GLU A 74 3.70 15.82 9.55
CA GLU A 74 4.49 16.73 8.72
C GLU A 74 3.87 16.92 7.33
N VAL A 75 3.35 15.84 6.73
CA VAL A 75 2.58 15.94 5.48
C VAL A 75 1.35 16.84 5.68
N PHE A 76 0.65 16.72 6.81
CA PHE A 76 -0.47 17.60 7.13
C PHE A 76 -0.04 19.07 7.26
N GLU A 77 1.12 19.36 7.84
CA GLU A 77 1.67 20.72 7.89
C GLU A 77 1.97 21.28 6.50
N VAL A 78 2.53 20.48 5.58
CA VAL A 78 2.76 20.89 4.19
C VAL A 78 1.45 21.22 3.48
N ILE A 79 0.40 20.41 3.67
CA ILE A 79 -0.94 20.68 3.12
C ILE A 79 -1.48 22.02 3.62
N ARG A 80 -1.27 22.33 4.91
CA ARG A 80 -1.68 23.60 5.52
C ARG A 80 -0.86 24.78 4.99
N TYR A 81 0.44 24.60 4.77
CA TYR A 81 1.34 25.60 4.19
C TYR A 81 0.91 25.99 2.76
N LEU A 82 0.51 25.02 1.94
CA LEU A 82 -0.05 25.23 0.60
C LEU A 82 -1.42 25.93 0.60
N GLY A 83 -2.01 26.19 1.77
CA GLY A 83 -3.27 26.93 1.88
C GLY A 83 -4.53 26.08 1.71
N TYR A 84 -4.41 24.74 1.63
CA TYR A 84 -5.57 23.87 1.58
C TYR A 84 -6.39 23.95 2.88
N ARG A 85 -7.71 24.10 2.72
CA ARG A 85 -8.66 24.18 3.83
C ARG A 85 -9.82 23.24 3.61
N LYS A 86 -10.28 22.62 4.70
CA LYS A 86 -11.50 21.81 4.71
C LYS A 86 -12.70 22.76 4.60
N VAL A 87 -13.33 22.81 3.43
CA VAL A 87 -14.50 23.67 3.14
C VAL A 87 -15.80 22.88 3.01
N ALA A 88 -15.71 21.56 2.91
CA ALA A 88 -16.85 20.67 2.77
C ALA A 88 -16.85 19.59 3.86
N ASP A 89 -18.00 18.95 4.04
CA ASP A 89 -18.12 17.76 4.85
C ASP A 89 -17.29 16.60 4.29
N GLN A 90 -17.10 15.58 5.11
CA GLN A 90 -16.32 14.41 4.71
C GLN A 90 -17.00 13.71 3.54
N GLY A 91 -16.31 13.67 2.39
CA GLY A 91 -16.76 12.93 1.21
C GLY A 91 -16.72 11.41 1.42
N GLU A 92 -17.24 10.68 0.44
CA GLU A 92 -17.18 9.21 0.47
C GLU A 92 -15.75 8.70 0.39
N HIS A 93 -15.50 7.57 1.05
CA HIS A 93 -14.20 6.93 1.01
C HIS A 93 -13.93 6.43 -0.42
N ILE A 94 -12.77 6.78 -1.00
CA ILE A 94 -12.40 6.50 -2.40
C ILE A 94 -12.53 5.02 -2.81
N ASP A 95 -12.49 4.15 -1.83
CA ASP A 95 -12.49 2.70 -1.97
C ASP A 95 -13.82 2.04 -1.55
N ARG A 96 -14.82 2.81 -1.11
CA ARG A 96 -16.12 2.28 -0.72
C ARG A 96 -16.83 1.76 -1.98
N PRO A 97 -17.22 0.48 -2.03
CA PRO A 97 -18.09 0.01 -3.11
C PRO A 97 -19.45 0.70 -2.99
N ALA A 98 -20.03 1.09 -4.13
CA ALA A 98 -21.40 1.60 -4.17
C ALA A 98 -22.32 0.65 -3.40
N ASP A 99 -23.18 1.20 -2.53
CA ASP A 99 -24.05 0.41 -1.67
C ASP A 99 -24.73 -0.70 -2.47
N MET A 100 -24.41 -1.96 -2.13
CA MET A 100 -25.10 -3.11 -2.69
C MET A 100 -26.56 -2.99 -2.21
N PRO A 101 -27.56 -2.90 -3.11
CA PRO A 101 -28.94 -2.77 -2.69
C PRO A 101 -29.29 -3.96 -1.80
N SER A 102 -29.71 -3.66 -0.58
CA SER A 102 -30.20 -4.62 0.41
C SER A 102 -31.60 -5.11 0.02
N ASP A 103 -31.73 -5.67 -1.18
CA ASP A 103 -32.90 -6.45 -1.58
C ASP A 103 -32.45 -7.90 -1.80
N VAL A 104 -32.36 -8.62 -0.68
CA VAL A 104 -32.59 -10.06 -0.65
C VAL A 104 -33.76 -10.25 0.31
N THR A 105 -34.97 -10.24 -0.25
CA THR A 105 -36.15 -10.89 0.35
C THR A 105 -36.17 -12.34 -0.10
#